data_AF-A0A261ESG6-F1
#
_entry.id   AF-A0A261ESG6-F1
#
_cell.length_a   1.000
_cell.length_b   1.000
_cell.length_c   1.000
_cell.angle_alpha   90.00
_cell.angle_beta   90.00
_cell.angle_gamma   90.00
#
_symmetry.space_group_name_H-M   'P 1'
#
loop_
_entity.id
_entity.type
_entity.pdbx_description
1 polymer ?
#
loop_
_entity_poly.entity_id
_entity_poly.type
_entity_poly.pdbx_seq_one_letter_code
_entity_poly.pdbx_strand_id
1 'polypeptide(L)'
;MSRKRSKPRLTPVWLPWIRAHLAQYQQDRLVQQSQVLQSVSYEGILAQAWSEADALRVAPLWWVSRDMTTLSVDTAQAGGLPDVEPPSLTGFMVFDGGLPLDFSDMPIAVPSINAIYWIIDGSEPSNHGRVWIIRPHLYTTDPDIRTAHGGLPLAEIPQALHPAVTQVLGDILIAVWALSQEPRVCQTRQAQSSPLDRVPVAHDPQQHHVKMLVLRENLRNPLSHSDTNEPRVWTHRWIVRGFWRNQAFGPDHSLRRKQWIPPFVKGPANLPLIHKETVRIWRR
;
A
#
# COMPACT_ATOMS: atom_id res chain seq x y z
N MET A 1 -32.24 22.56 14.52
CA MET A 1 -32.11 21.12 14.18
C MET A 1 -30.63 20.77 14.11
N SER A 2 -30.11 19.99 15.06
CA SER A 2 -28.70 19.60 15.07
C SER A 2 -28.42 18.67 13.89
N ARG A 3 -27.59 19.14 12.94
CA ARG A 3 -27.19 18.39 11.75
C ARG A 3 -26.34 17.21 12.22
N LYS A 4 -26.94 16.00 12.30
CA LYS A 4 -26.25 14.75 12.68
C LYS A 4 -24.92 14.67 11.91
N ARG A 5 -23.79 14.84 12.60
CA ARG A 5 -22.46 14.72 12.00
C ARG A 5 -22.32 13.31 11.43
N SER A 6 -21.92 13.20 10.18
CA SER A 6 -21.62 11.91 9.53
C SER A 6 -20.52 11.20 10.32
N LYS A 7 -20.72 9.91 10.61
CA LYS A 7 -19.64 9.09 11.18
C LYS A 7 -18.59 8.86 10.09
N PRO A 8 -17.32 9.21 10.33
CA PRO A 8 -16.26 9.01 9.34
C PRO A 8 -16.13 7.52 9.03
N ARG A 9 -15.90 7.19 7.76
CA ARG A 9 -15.74 5.81 7.26
C ARG A 9 -14.37 5.67 6.62
N LEU A 10 -13.77 4.50 6.70
CA LEU A 10 -12.54 4.23 5.95
C LEU A 10 -12.89 4.00 4.47
N THR A 11 -12.94 5.09 3.70
CA THR A 11 -13.13 5.08 2.25
C THR A 11 -12.19 6.09 1.61
N PRO A 12 -11.93 6.01 0.29
CA PRO A 12 -11.08 6.96 -0.42
C PRO A 12 -11.51 8.43 -0.18
N VAL A 13 -12.82 8.67 -0.18
CA VAL A 13 -13.43 10.01 -0.03
C VAL A 13 -13.14 10.61 1.35
N TRP A 14 -13.06 9.79 2.40
CA TRP A 14 -12.80 10.25 3.76
C TRP A 14 -11.30 10.35 4.10
N LEU A 15 -10.40 9.83 3.25
CA LEU A 15 -8.97 9.82 3.55
C LEU A 15 -8.35 11.19 3.87
N PRO A 16 -8.68 12.28 3.15
CA PRO A 16 -8.13 13.60 3.50
C PRO A 16 -8.50 14.02 4.93
N TRP A 17 -9.75 13.76 5.32
CA TRP A 17 -10.23 14.01 6.67
C TRP A 17 -9.52 13.12 7.70
N ILE A 18 -9.40 11.82 7.42
CA ILE A 18 -8.73 10.86 8.31
C ILE A 18 -7.27 11.25 8.52
N ARG A 19 -6.51 11.52 7.46
CA ARG A 19 -5.10 11.95 7.52
C ARG A 19 -4.92 13.19 8.38
N ALA A 20 -5.77 14.21 8.19
CA ALA A 20 -5.71 15.43 8.97
C ALA A 20 -5.96 15.19 10.48
N HIS A 21 -6.91 14.30 10.82
CA HIS A 21 -7.21 13.98 12.21
C HIS A 21 -6.15 13.07 12.85
N LEU A 22 -5.53 12.17 12.09
CA LEU A 22 -4.39 11.38 12.56
C LEU A 22 -3.19 12.27 12.85
N ALA A 23 -2.85 13.21 11.95
CA ALA A 23 -1.78 14.17 12.16
C ALA A 23 -2.03 15.05 13.40
N GLN A 24 -3.27 15.55 13.57
CA GLN A 24 -3.63 16.33 14.75
C GLN A 24 -3.52 15.50 16.03
N TYR A 25 -4.01 14.27 16.02
CA TYR A 25 -3.93 13.37 17.17
C TYR A 25 -2.47 13.06 17.55
N GLN A 26 -1.59 12.82 16.58
CA GLN A 26 -0.17 12.63 16.84
C GLN A 26 0.47 13.87 17.48
N GLN A 27 0.16 15.05 16.97
CA GLN A 27 0.66 16.31 17.51
C GLN A 27 0.18 16.54 18.95
N ASP A 28 -1.11 16.33 19.23
CA ASP A 28 -1.69 16.49 20.56
C ASP A 28 -1.04 15.52 21.56
N ARG A 29 -0.81 14.26 21.15
CA ARG A 29 -0.13 13.25 21.98
C ARG A 29 1.32 13.66 22.29
N LEU A 30 2.04 14.22 21.32
CA LEU A 30 3.41 14.69 21.51
C LEU A 30 3.48 15.89 22.48
N VAL A 31 2.53 16.82 22.39
CA VAL A 31 2.40 17.94 23.34
C VAL A 31 2.13 17.44 24.75
N GLN A 32 1.26 16.44 24.90
CA GLN A 32 1.00 15.83 26.21
C GLN A 32 2.25 15.14 26.78
N GLN A 33 3.00 14.41 25.94
CA GLN A 33 4.24 13.76 26.37
C GLN A 33 5.34 14.76 26.75
N SER A 34 5.50 15.87 26.01
CA SER A 34 6.51 16.88 26.31
C SER A 34 6.25 17.63 27.61
N GLN A 35 4.98 17.87 27.96
CA GLN A 35 4.61 18.47 29.24
C GLN A 35 4.99 17.59 30.44
N VAL A 36 5.00 16.27 30.26
CA VAL A 36 5.36 15.30 31.29
C VAL A 36 6.87 15.12 31.41
N LEU A 37 7.60 15.20 30.29
CA LEU A 37 9.04 14.90 30.22
C LEU A 37 9.87 16.19 30.15
N GLN A 38 10.22 16.77 31.31
CA GLN A 38 11.04 17.98 31.45
C GLN A 38 12.56 17.71 31.24
N SER A 39 13.02 17.19 30.09
CA SER A 39 14.47 16.97 29.89
C SER A 39 15.01 17.32 28.50
N VAL A 40 16.19 17.94 28.50
CA VAL A 40 16.88 18.59 27.35
C VAL A 40 17.21 17.62 26.21
N SER A 41 17.45 16.33 26.51
CA SER A 41 17.72 15.31 25.48
C SER A 41 16.50 14.97 24.62
N TYR A 42 15.30 15.40 25.00
CA TYR A 42 14.05 15.10 24.29
C TYR A 42 13.69 16.16 23.24
N GLU A 43 14.32 17.34 23.24
CA GLU A 43 13.96 18.40 22.29
C GLU A 43 14.16 17.97 20.83
N GLY A 44 15.27 17.28 20.52
CA GLY A 44 15.52 16.78 19.16
C GLY A 44 14.53 15.68 18.73
N ILE A 45 14.18 14.77 19.63
CA ILE A 45 13.19 13.71 19.37
C ILE A 45 11.80 14.32 19.17
N LEU A 46 11.42 15.30 19.98
CA LEU A 46 10.15 16.01 19.87
C LEU A 46 10.06 16.85 18.60
N ALA A 47 11.14 17.55 18.24
CA ALA A 47 11.20 18.33 17.00
C ALA A 47 11.06 17.44 15.77
N GLN A 48 11.74 16.29 15.76
CA GLN A 48 11.59 15.30 14.69
C GLN A 48 10.16 14.77 14.64
N ALA A 49 9.59 14.36 15.77
CA ALA A 49 8.23 13.82 15.82
C ALA A 49 7.16 14.87 15.42
N TRP A 50 7.36 16.15 15.73
CA TRP A 50 6.52 17.25 15.24
C TRP A 50 6.62 17.39 13.72
N SER A 51 7.84 17.35 13.17
CA SER A 51 8.07 17.38 11.72
C SER A 51 7.38 16.20 11.02
N GLU A 52 7.37 15.01 11.63
CA GLU A 52 6.68 13.83 11.12
C GLU A 52 5.16 14.01 11.10
N ALA A 53 4.56 14.55 12.16
CA ALA A 53 3.11 14.85 12.20
C ALA A 53 2.71 15.91 11.16
N ASP A 54 3.53 16.94 10.96
CA ASP A 54 3.33 17.96 9.93
C ASP A 54 3.50 17.38 8.52
N ALA A 55 4.49 16.51 8.31
CA ALA A 55 4.69 15.80 7.06
C ALA A 55 3.51 14.85 6.75
N LEU A 56 2.94 14.18 7.76
CA LEU A 56 1.72 13.40 7.61
C LEU A 56 0.54 14.28 7.19
N ARG A 57 0.41 15.49 7.73
CA ARG A 57 -0.69 16.43 7.42
C ARG A 57 -0.77 16.78 5.93
N VAL A 58 0.36 16.78 5.22
CA VAL A 58 0.46 17.11 3.79
C VAL A 58 0.81 15.92 2.89
N ALA A 59 1.10 14.75 3.46
CA ALA A 59 1.50 13.56 2.71
C ALA A 59 0.46 13.22 1.63
N PRO A 60 0.85 12.95 0.37
CA PRO A 60 -0.11 12.57 -0.65
C PRO A 60 -0.85 11.28 -0.26
N LEU A 61 -2.00 11.04 -0.88
CA LEU A 61 -2.93 9.99 -0.48
C LEU A 61 -3.05 8.92 -1.54
N TRP A 62 -2.92 7.66 -1.13
CA TRP A 62 -3.12 6.49 -1.98
C TRP A 62 -4.16 5.55 -1.38
N TRP A 63 -5.01 5.01 -2.23
CA TRP A 63 -5.92 3.92 -1.91
C TRP A 63 -5.63 2.74 -2.84
N VAL A 64 -5.19 1.62 -2.28
CA VAL A 64 -4.89 0.40 -3.03
C VAL A 64 -6.08 -0.52 -2.95
N SER A 65 -6.67 -0.85 -4.12
CA SER A 65 -7.78 -1.81 -4.18
C SER A 65 -7.36 -3.20 -3.71
N ARG A 66 -8.32 -4.00 -3.22
CA ARG A 66 -8.05 -5.35 -2.68
C ARG A 66 -7.25 -6.26 -3.64
N ASP A 67 -7.59 -6.25 -4.93
CA ASP A 67 -6.87 -7.04 -5.93
C ASP A 67 -5.45 -6.55 -6.14
N MET A 68 -5.27 -5.23 -6.18
CA MET A 68 -3.94 -4.61 -6.30
C MET A 68 -3.09 -4.91 -5.05
N THR A 69 -3.68 -4.85 -3.85
CA THR A 69 -3.04 -5.27 -2.60
C THR A 69 -2.56 -6.71 -2.68
N THR A 70 -3.44 -7.61 -3.13
CA THR A 70 -3.13 -9.04 -3.24
C THR A 70 -1.97 -9.30 -4.22
N LEU A 71 -1.97 -8.61 -5.38
CA LEU A 71 -0.89 -8.71 -6.35
C LEU A 71 0.43 -8.16 -5.79
N SER A 72 0.41 -7.00 -5.13
CA SER A 72 1.60 -6.38 -4.55
C SER A 72 2.22 -7.23 -3.46
N VAL A 73 1.40 -7.84 -2.58
CA VAL A 73 1.90 -8.76 -1.54
C VAL A 73 2.53 -10.02 -2.14
N ASP A 74 1.89 -10.67 -3.13
CA ASP A 74 2.50 -11.82 -3.82
C ASP A 74 3.82 -11.45 -4.51
N THR A 75 3.88 -10.25 -5.10
CA THR A 75 5.07 -9.74 -5.79
C THR A 75 6.22 -9.51 -4.81
N ALA A 76 5.93 -8.90 -3.64
CA ALA A 76 6.91 -8.69 -2.58
C ALA A 76 7.44 -10.03 -2.05
N GLN A 77 6.55 -10.98 -1.75
CA GLN A 77 6.91 -12.32 -1.27
C GLN A 77 7.72 -13.13 -2.29
N ALA A 78 7.47 -12.93 -3.59
CA ALA A 78 8.26 -13.59 -4.64
C ALA A 78 9.71 -13.09 -4.70
N GLY A 79 9.99 -11.89 -4.17
CA GLY A 79 11.30 -11.27 -4.14
C GLY A 79 11.80 -10.81 -5.51
N GLY A 80 13.03 -10.28 -5.54
CA GLY A 80 13.64 -9.76 -6.76
C GLY A 80 12.91 -8.54 -7.32
N LEU A 81 12.55 -7.60 -6.45
CA LEU A 81 11.91 -6.35 -6.84
C LEU A 81 12.85 -5.48 -7.69
N PRO A 82 12.32 -4.71 -8.65
CA PRO A 82 13.12 -3.74 -9.39
C PRO A 82 13.53 -2.57 -8.52
N ASP A 83 14.66 -1.97 -8.85
CA ASP A 83 15.00 -0.64 -8.36
C ASP A 83 14.01 0.36 -8.97
N VAL A 84 13.20 0.98 -8.12
CA VAL A 84 12.15 1.93 -8.49
C VAL A 84 12.20 3.12 -7.56
N GLU A 85 12.07 4.31 -8.14
CA GLU A 85 11.97 5.55 -7.37
C GLU A 85 10.63 5.61 -6.62
N PRO A 86 10.62 6.01 -5.33
CA PRO A 86 9.37 6.22 -4.61
C PRO A 86 8.55 7.31 -5.31
N PRO A 87 7.21 7.20 -5.33
CA PRO A 87 6.36 8.19 -5.97
C PRO A 87 6.40 9.55 -5.25
N SER A 88 6.90 9.59 -4.01
CA SER A 88 7.16 10.77 -3.19
C SER A 88 8.00 10.40 -1.96
N LEU A 89 8.68 11.38 -1.37
CA LEU A 89 9.49 11.22 -0.15
C LEU A 89 8.65 10.89 1.09
N THR A 90 7.39 11.32 1.13
CA THR A 90 6.44 10.93 2.17
C THR A 90 5.13 10.52 1.52
N GLY A 91 4.36 9.66 2.19
CA GLY A 91 3.05 9.33 1.69
C GLY A 91 2.21 8.44 2.57
N PHE A 92 0.88 8.53 2.42
CA PHE A 92 -0.08 7.79 3.21
C PHE A 92 -0.92 6.86 2.32
N MET A 93 -0.69 5.56 2.45
CA MET A 93 -1.31 4.53 1.62
C MET A 93 -2.21 3.63 2.44
N VAL A 94 -3.48 3.55 2.04
CA VAL A 94 -4.47 2.64 2.63
C VAL A 94 -4.70 1.45 1.71
N PHE A 95 -4.75 0.26 2.30
CA PHE A 95 -5.03 -1.00 1.61
C PHE A 95 -6.47 -1.42 1.89
N ASP A 96 -7.28 -1.54 0.84
CA ASP A 96 -8.67 -1.98 0.95
C ASP A 96 -8.75 -3.42 1.48
N GLY A 97 -9.38 -3.61 2.63
CA GLY A 97 -9.41 -4.87 3.37
C GLY A 97 -8.14 -5.18 4.18
N GLY A 98 -7.14 -4.30 4.17
CA GLY A 98 -5.85 -4.50 4.83
C GLY A 98 -4.87 -5.40 4.08
N LEU A 99 -3.67 -5.52 4.64
CA LEU A 99 -2.63 -6.39 4.12
C LEU A 99 -2.91 -7.84 4.55
N PRO A 100 -3.02 -8.80 3.60
CA PRO A 100 -3.21 -10.22 3.90
C PRO A 100 -1.87 -10.86 4.32
N LEU A 101 -1.32 -10.40 5.44
CA LEU A 101 -0.07 -10.92 6.00
C LEU A 101 -0.40 -11.83 7.18
N ASP A 102 0.28 -12.97 7.20
CA ASP A 102 0.24 -13.88 8.34
C ASP A 102 1.52 -13.71 9.16
N PHE A 103 1.34 -13.35 10.43
CA PHE A 103 2.42 -13.22 11.40
C PHE A 103 2.20 -14.18 12.59
N SER A 104 1.37 -15.22 12.44
CA SER A 104 1.09 -16.19 13.50
C SER A 104 2.34 -16.85 14.08
N ASP A 105 3.37 -17.02 13.24
CA ASP A 105 4.64 -17.64 13.62
C ASP A 105 5.55 -16.68 14.41
N MET A 106 5.18 -15.41 14.53
CA MET A 106 5.92 -14.43 15.31
C MET A 106 5.54 -14.52 16.79
N PRO A 107 6.51 -14.35 17.71
CA PRO A 107 6.24 -14.36 19.15
C PRO A 107 5.39 -13.17 19.63
N ILE A 108 5.08 -12.21 18.75
CA ILE A 108 4.35 -10.99 19.04
C ILE A 108 3.14 -10.95 18.10
N ALA A 109 1.95 -10.79 18.67
CA ALA A 109 0.73 -10.58 17.90
C ALA A 109 0.81 -9.23 17.17
N VAL A 110 0.85 -9.27 15.83
CA VAL A 110 0.81 -8.07 14.99
C VAL A 110 -0.64 -7.83 14.59
N PRO A 111 -1.25 -6.68 14.94
CA PRO A 111 -2.61 -6.37 14.50
C PRO A 111 -2.67 -6.22 12.98
N SER A 112 -3.88 -6.33 12.41
CA SER A 112 -4.04 -6.18 10.95
C SER A 112 -3.52 -4.82 10.49
N ILE A 113 -2.66 -4.80 9.49
CA ILE A 113 -2.11 -3.55 8.94
C ILE A 113 -3.03 -3.10 7.80
N ASN A 114 -3.61 -1.90 7.94
CA ASN A 114 -4.57 -1.35 6.99
C ASN A 114 -4.07 -0.11 6.26
N ALA A 115 -3.10 0.61 6.83
CA ALA A 115 -2.43 1.69 6.13
C ALA A 115 -0.96 1.80 6.56
N ILE A 116 -0.15 2.35 5.65
CA ILE A 116 1.25 2.68 5.87
C ILE A 116 1.45 4.15 5.53
N TYR A 117 1.94 4.91 6.50
CA TYR A 117 2.59 6.20 6.26
C TYR A 117 4.08 5.95 6.12
N TRP A 118 4.70 6.33 5.01
CA TRP A 118 6.14 6.21 4.84
C TRP A 118 6.82 7.57 4.83
N ILE A 119 8.07 7.55 5.30
CA ILE A 119 9.06 8.62 5.15
C ILE A 119 10.32 7.98 4.56
N ILE A 120 10.88 8.61 3.53
CA ILE A 120 12.14 8.22 2.93
C ILE A 120 13.26 9.02 3.61
N ASP A 121 14.12 8.33 4.34
CA ASP A 121 15.27 8.94 5.02
C ASP A 121 16.50 9.05 4.12
N GLY A 122 16.52 8.30 3.02
CA GLY A 122 17.61 8.29 2.06
C GLY A 122 17.65 7.00 1.26
N SER A 123 18.78 6.77 0.61
CA SER A 123 19.04 5.55 -0.15
C SER A 123 20.51 5.16 -0.05
N GLU A 124 20.78 3.86 -0.01
CA GLU A 124 22.12 3.30 -0.07
C GLU A 124 22.36 2.60 -1.41
N PRO A 125 23.58 2.66 -1.98
CA PRO A 125 23.92 1.89 -3.17
C PRO A 125 24.02 0.40 -2.86
N SER A 126 23.54 -0.45 -3.77
CA SER A 126 23.65 -1.91 -3.70
C SER A 126 24.02 -2.50 -5.06
N ASN A 127 24.42 -3.78 -5.07
CA ASN A 127 24.74 -4.51 -6.30
C ASN A 127 23.56 -4.62 -7.29
N HIS A 128 22.33 -4.40 -6.81
CA HIS A 128 21.10 -4.55 -7.60
C HIS A 128 20.40 -3.21 -7.87
N GLY A 129 21.04 -2.08 -7.55
CA GLY A 129 20.44 -0.75 -7.63
C GLY A 129 20.49 -0.03 -6.28
N ARG A 130 19.50 0.79 -5.98
CA ARG A 130 19.38 1.49 -4.70
C ARG A 130 18.52 0.71 -3.71
N VAL A 131 18.87 0.81 -2.44
CA VAL A 131 18.01 0.36 -1.32
C VAL A 131 17.51 1.61 -0.61
N TRP A 132 16.20 1.79 -0.59
CA TRP A 132 15.57 2.92 0.10
C TRP A 132 15.54 2.68 1.60
N ILE A 133 15.95 3.69 2.38
CA ILE A 133 15.79 3.70 3.83
C ILE A 133 14.38 4.21 4.10
N ILE A 134 13.44 3.28 4.28
CA ILE A 134 12.03 3.57 4.49
C ILE A 134 11.73 3.48 5.99
N ARG A 135 11.18 4.56 6.54
CA ARG A 135 10.59 4.57 7.89
C ARG A 135 9.07 4.46 7.79
N PRO A 136 8.49 3.29 8.10
CA PRO A 136 7.05 3.11 8.04
C PRO A 136 6.39 3.36 9.42
N HIS A 137 5.30 4.13 9.42
CA HIS A 137 4.32 4.15 10.51
C HIS A 137 3.09 3.39 10.05
N LEU A 138 2.62 2.47 10.90
CA LEU A 138 1.55 1.55 10.55
C LEU A 138 0.25 1.95 11.21
N TYR A 139 -0.85 1.70 10.53
CA TYR A 139 -2.17 1.96 11.02
C TYR A 139 -3.07 0.75 10.86
N THR A 140 -3.95 0.56 11.84
CA THR A 140 -4.86 -0.58 11.93
C THR A 140 -6.32 -0.12 12.02
N THR A 141 -7.20 -1.01 11.59
CA THR A 141 -8.65 -0.91 11.81
C THR A 141 -9.12 -1.67 13.05
N ASP A 142 -8.18 -2.29 13.80
CA ASP A 142 -8.45 -3.02 15.04
C ASP A 142 -9.30 -2.18 16.01
N PRO A 143 -10.46 -2.69 16.47
CA PRO A 143 -11.37 -1.93 17.32
C PRO A 143 -10.78 -1.52 18.67
N ASP A 144 -9.95 -2.37 19.28
CA ASP A 144 -9.41 -2.15 20.61
C ASP A 144 -8.37 -1.03 20.56
N ILE A 145 -7.47 -1.10 19.58
CA ILE A 145 -6.47 -0.06 19.33
C ILE A 145 -7.18 1.25 18.95
N ARG A 146 -8.16 1.21 18.04
CA ARG A 146 -8.91 2.42 17.65
C ARG A 146 -9.61 3.09 18.83
N THR A 147 -10.19 2.32 19.74
CA THR A 147 -10.88 2.85 20.92
C THR A 147 -9.89 3.54 21.86
N ALA A 148 -8.70 2.97 22.04
CA ALA A 148 -7.62 3.61 22.81
C ALA A 148 -7.13 4.92 22.16
N HIS A 149 -7.24 5.05 20.84
CA HIS A 149 -6.79 6.21 20.07
C HIS A 149 -7.94 7.12 19.58
N GLY A 150 -8.97 7.31 20.41
CA GLY A 150 -10.03 8.30 20.17
C GLY A 150 -11.12 7.90 19.16
N GLY A 151 -11.11 6.64 18.69
CA GLY A 151 -12.18 6.06 17.88
C GLY A 151 -12.16 6.44 16.39
N LEU A 152 -11.08 7.03 15.90
CA LEU A 152 -10.90 7.30 14.46
C LEU A 152 -10.99 5.99 13.65
N PRO A 153 -11.33 6.03 12.34
CA PRO A 153 -11.42 4.83 11.51
C PRO A 153 -10.12 4.03 11.39
N LEU A 154 -8.99 4.68 11.65
CA LEU A 154 -7.65 4.10 11.74
C LEU A 154 -7.00 4.56 13.03
N ALA A 155 -6.10 3.75 13.57
CA ALA A 155 -5.23 4.12 14.68
C ALA A 155 -3.80 3.66 14.41
N GLU A 156 -2.82 4.46 14.84
CA GLU A 156 -1.41 4.11 14.70
C GLU A 156 -1.08 2.90 15.59
N ILE A 157 -0.28 1.97 15.09
CA ILE A 157 0.22 0.83 15.85
C ILE A 157 1.48 1.30 16.60
N PRO A 158 1.46 1.42 17.94
CA PRO A 158 2.51 2.09 18.70
C PRO A 158 3.76 1.23 18.98
N GLN A 159 4.05 0.23 18.15
CA GLN A 159 5.04 -0.81 18.47
C GLN A 159 6.30 -0.72 17.60
N ALA A 160 7.47 -0.91 18.22
CA ALA A 160 8.72 -1.14 17.50
C ALA A 160 8.62 -2.47 16.75
N LEU A 161 8.65 -2.40 15.42
CA LEU A 161 8.53 -3.58 14.58
C LEU A 161 9.84 -4.36 14.58
N HIS A 162 9.73 -5.69 14.60
CA HIS A 162 10.86 -6.55 14.33
C HIS A 162 11.43 -6.23 12.93
N PRO A 163 12.76 -6.18 12.73
CA PRO A 163 13.36 -5.80 11.44
C PRO A 163 12.83 -6.59 10.23
N ALA A 164 12.53 -7.88 10.42
CA ALA A 164 11.93 -8.71 9.37
C ALA A 164 10.55 -8.19 8.90
N VAL A 165 9.73 -7.67 9.81
CA VAL A 165 8.42 -7.08 9.49
C VAL A 165 8.62 -5.78 8.72
N THR A 166 9.56 -4.93 9.16
CA THR A 166 9.91 -3.69 8.46
C THR A 166 10.37 -3.96 7.03
N GLN A 167 11.20 -4.99 6.81
CA GLN A 167 11.65 -5.38 5.47
C GLN A 167 10.47 -5.81 4.58
N VAL A 168 9.60 -6.69 5.07
CA VAL A 168 8.42 -7.15 4.32
C VAL A 168 7.54 -5.96 3.92
N LEU A 169 7.34 -4.99 4.82
CA LEU A 169 6.53 -3.80 4.53
C LEU A 169 7.21 -2.87 3.52
N GLY A 170 8.53 -2.72 3.59
CA GLY A 170 9.33 -2.02 2.59
C GLY A 170 9.21 -2.68 1.20
N ASP A 171 9.33 -4.00 1.14
CA ASP A 171 9.18 -4.78 -0.10
C ASP A 171 7.76 -4.63 -0.68
N ILE A 172 6.73 -4.60 0.15
CA ILE A 172 5.35 -4.34 -0.29
C ILE A 172 5.22 -2.93 -0.86
N LEU A 173 5.78 -1.90 -0.21
CA LEU A 173 5.77 -0.54 -0.74
C LEU A 173 6.47 -0.46 -2.10
N ILE A 174 7.68 -1.02 -2.21
CA ILE A 174 8.45 -1.09 -3.47
C ILE A 174 7.66 -1.82 -4.55
N ALA A 175 7.01 -2.94 -4.21
CA ALA A 175 6.15 -3.67 -5.13
C ALA A 175 4.96 -2.82 -5.59
N VAL A 176 4.26 -2.11 -4.69
CA VAL A 176 3.18 -1.19 -5.06
C VAL A 176 3.70 -0.10 -5.99
N TRP A 177 4.85 0.51 -5.68
CA TRP A 177 5.44 1.57 -6.50
C TRP A 177 5.77 1.07 -7.91
N ALA A 178 6.49 -0.04 -8.02
CA ALA A 178 6.82 -0.67 -9.29
C ALA A 178 5.58 -1.00 -10.12
N LEU A 179 4.59 -1.65 -9.52
CA LEU A 179 3.36 -2.03 -10.22
C LEU A 179 2.49 -0.82 -10.58
N SER A 180 2.49 0.24 -9.76
CA SER A 180 1.74 1.47 -10.04
C SER A 180 2.26 2.23 -11.26
N GLN A 181 3.55 2.08 -11.57
CA GLN A 181 4.20 2.68 -12.73
C GLN A 181 4.00 1.83 -14.00
N GLU A 182 3.47 0.61 -13.89
CA GLU A 182 3.25 -0.30 -15.02
C GLU A 182 1.84 -0.14 -15.59
N PRO A 183 1.64 0.55 -16.73
CA PRO A 183 0.29 0.88 -17.21
C PRO A 183 -0.50 -0.34 -17.68
N ARG A 184 0.18 -1.46 -17.93
CA ARG A 184 -0.44 -2.74 -18.29
C ARG A 184 -1.01 -3.46 -17.06
N VAL A 185 -0.55 -3.11 -15.87
CA VAL A 185 -0.94 -3.77 -14.61
C VAL A 185 -1.81 -2.87 -13.76
N CYS A 186 -1.48 -1.59 -13.62
CA CYS A 186 -2.20 -0.66 -12.77
C CYS A 186 -3.00 0.37 -13.60
N GLN A 187 -4.22 0.65 -13.16
CA GLN A 187 -5.01 1.80 -13.57
C GLN A 187 -5.17 2.75 -12.37
N THR A 188 -4.67 3.98 -12.52
CA THR A 188 -4.90 5.03 -11.52
C THR A 188 -6.25 5.69 -11.75
N ARG A 189 -7.08 5.75 -10.70
CA ARG A 189 -8.39 6.40 -10.70
C ARG A 189 -8.44 7.49 -9.63
N GLN A 190 -9.28 8.49 -9.84
CA GLN A 190 -9.65 9.43 -8.79
C GLN A 190 -10.79 8.86 -7.95
N ALA A 191 -10.78 9.14 -6.66
CA ALA A 191 -11.90 8.83 -5.78
C ALA A 191 -13.15 9.57 -6.26
N GLN A 192 -14.23 8.83 -6.54
CA GLN A 192 -15.52 9.41 -6.89
C GLN A 192 -16.31 9.65 -5.60
N SER A 193 -16.73 10.91 -5.38
CA SER A 193 -17.60 11.27 -4.26
C SER A 193 -19.07 11.02 -4.62
N SER A 194 -19.82 10.45 -3.70
CA SER A 194 -21.28 10.36 -3.75
C SER A 194 -21.91 11.43 -2.86
N PRO A 195 -23.12 11.95 -3.17
CA PRO A 195 -23.86 12.84 -2.27
C PRO A 195 -24.09 12.25 -0.86
N LEU A 196 -24.01 10.93 -0.74
CA LEU A 196 -24.17 10.21 0.54
C LEU A 196 -22.91 10.30 1.43
N ASP A 197 -21.74 10.60 0.87
CA ASP A 197 -20.48 10.53 1.63
C ASP A 197 -20.33 11.63 2.67
N ARG A 198 -21.13 12.71 2.61
CA ARG A 198 -21.24 13.79 3.63
C ARG A 198 -19.90 14.18 4.27
N VAL A 199 -18.85 14.32 3.48
CA VAL A 199 -17.53 14.78 3.95
C VAL A 199 -17.57 16.29 4.19
N PRO A 200 -16.94 16.82 5.25
CA PRO A 200 -16.84 18.27 5.45
C PRO A 200 -16.15 18.96 4.26
N VAL A 201 -16.68 20.12 3.83
CA VAL A 201 -16.20 20.86 2.64
C VAL A 201 -14.69 21.19 2.71
N ALA A 202 -14.15 21.47 3.89
CA ALA A 202 -12.71 21.74 4.07
C ALA A 202 -11.80 20.54 3.68
N HIS A 203 -12.37 19.35 3.59
CA HIS A 203 -11.67 18.10 3.27
C HIS A 203 -12.17 17.49 1.96
N ASP A 204 -12.64 18.32 1.02
CA ASP A 204 -13.17 17.87 -0.26
C ASP A 204 -12.13 17.00 -1.01
N PRO A 205 -12.45 15.74 -1.35
CA PRO A 205 -11.58 14.85 -2.12
C PRO A 205 -11.12 15.45 -3.46
N GLN A 206 -11.94 16.32 -4.08
CA GLN A 206 -11.57 16.98 -5.34
C GLN A 206 -10.40 17.94 -5.17
N GLN A 207 -10.20 18.49 -3.97
CA GLN A 207 -9.06 19.36 -3.66
C GLN A 207 -7.84 18.54 -3.24
N HIS A 208 -8.06 17.47 -2.47
CA HIS A 208 -6.98 16.69 -1.82
C HIS A 208 -6.54 15.43 -2.60
N HIS A 209 -7.01 15.25 -3.84
CA HIS A 209 -6.61 14.25 -4.85
C HIS A 209 -6.10 12.91 -4.29
N VAL A 210 -7.02 11.99 -4.00
CA VAL A 210 -6.70 10.63 -3.59
C VAL A 210 -6.42 9.75 -4.81
N LYS A 211 -5.19 9.26 -4.95
CA LYS A 211 -4.78 8.34 -6.02
C LYS A 211 -5.26 6.93 -5.71
N MET A 212 -6.27 6.45 -6.42
CA MET A 212 -6.71 5.06 -6.31
C MET A 212 -5.91 4.17 -7.27
N LEU A 213 -5.22 3.17 -6.73
CA LEU A 213 -4.48 2.16 -7.49
C LEU A 213 -5.35 0.91 -7.65
N VAL A 214 -5.81 0.69 -8.88
CA VAL A 214 -6.70 -0.42 -9.21
C VAL A 214 -6.00 -1.35 -10.19
N LEU A 215 -6.13 -2.66 -9.97
CA LEU A 215 -5.63 -3.65 -10.92
C LEU A 215 -6.35 -3.47 -12.26
N ARG A 216 -5.58 -3.28 -13.34
CA ARG A 216 -6.11 -3.17 -14.69
C ARG A 216 -6.69 -4.51 -15.12
N GLU A 217 -7.92 -4.47 -15.60
CA GLU A 217 -8.56 -5.64 -16.19
C GLU A 217 -7.85 -6.02 -17.49
N ASN A 218 -7.49 -7.30 -17.62
CA ASN A 218 -6.95 -7.82 -18.85
C ASN A 218 -8.07 -7.92 -19.90
N LEU A 219 -8.13 -6.92 -20.80
CA LEU A 219 -9.11 -6.79 -21.88
C LEU A 219 -9.18 -7.99 -22.84
N ARG A 220 -8.16 -8.87 -22.84
CA ARG A 220 -8.23 -10.15 -23.54
C ARG A 220 -9.06 -11.11 -22.72
N ASN A 221 -10.37 -10.93 -22.77
CA ASN A 221 -11.33 -11.88 -22.26
C ASN A 221 -11.12 -13.21 -23.03
N PRO A 222 -10.65 -14.30 -22.38
CA PRO A 222 -10.48 -15.58 -23.06
C PRO A 222 -11.82 -16.14 -23.55
N LEU A 223 -12.96 -15.58 -23.12
CA LEU A 223 -14.30 -15.93 -23.62
C LEU A 223 -14.53 -15.54 -25.09
N SER A 224 -13.63 -14.76 -25.71
CA SER A 224 -13.84 -14.24 -27.09
C SER A 224 -13.36 -15.19 -28.20
N HIS A 225 -12.61 -16.25 -27.89
CA HIS A 225 -12.11 -17.18 -28.91
C HIS A 225 -11.96 -18.60 -28.35
N SER A 226 -13.00 -19.41 -28.49
CA SER A 226 -12.86 -20.86 -28.61
C SER A 226 -13.88 -21.39 -29.62
N ASP A 227 -13.41 -21.62 -30.85
CA ASP A 227 -14.18 -22.25 -31.94
C ASP A 227 -14.18 -23.79 -31.84
N THR A 228 -13.84 -24.36 -30.68
CA THR A 228 -13.81 -25.82 -30.47
C THR A 228 -14.23 -26.21 -29.06
N ASN A 229 -15.26 -27.07 -29.00
CA ASN A 229 -15.77 -27.92 -27.93
C ASN A 229 -15.62 -27.48 -26.46
N GLU A 230 -16.80 -27.27 -25.84
CA GLU A 230 -17.12 -27.02 -24.43
C GLU A 230 -16.51 -25.77 -23.78
N PRO A 231 -17.34 -24.81 -23.30
CA PRO A 231 -16.85 -23.60 -22.66
C PRO A 231 -16.18 -23.96 -21.33
N ARG A 232 -14.85 -23.77 -21.26
CA ARG A 232 -14.10 -23.92 -20.01
C ARG A 232 -14.65 -22.97 -18.95
N VAL A 233 -15.31 -23.50 -17.93
CA VAL A 233 -15.86 -22.74 -16.81
C VAL A 233 -14.73 -22.28 -15.90
N TRP A 234 -14.50 -20.97 -15.84
CA TRP A 234 -13.55 -20.36 -14.92
C TRP A 234 -14.24 -20.06 -13.60
N THR A 235 -13.58 -20.34 -12.47
CA THR A 235 -14.09 -20.02 -11.12
C THR A 235 -13.33 -18.89 -10.43
N HIS A 236 -12.14 -18.55 -10.92
CA HIS A 236 -11.26 -17.58 -10.28
C HIS A 236 -10.27 -16.94 -11.28
N ARG A 237 -9.69 -15.82 -10.85
CA ARG A 237 -8.47 -15.24 -11.41
C ARG A 237 -7.24 -15.76 -10.67
N TRP A 238 -6.09 -15.78 -11.34
CA TRP A 238 -4.82 -16.21 -10.75
C TRP A 238 -3.66 -15.31 -11.19
N ILE A 239 -2.66 -15.19 -10.33
CA ILE A 239 -1.45 -14.41 -10.57
C ILE A 239 -0.46 -15.22 -11.39
N VAL A 240 0.09 -14.62 -12.44
CA VAL A 240 1.30 -15.08 -13.11
C VAL A 240 2.44 -14.20 -12.59
N ARG A 241 3.33 -14.79 -11.80
CA ARG A 241 4.44 -14.08 -11.14
C ARG A 241 5.38 -13.42 -12.15
N GLY A 242 5.88 -12.26 -11.76
CA GLY A 242 6.92 -11.54 -12.50
C GLY A 242 8.26 -12.25 -12.39
N PHE A 243 9.20 -11.86 -13.25
CA PHE A 243 10.54 -12.43 -13.25
C PHE A 243 11.53 -11.49 -13.94
N TRP A 244 12.81 -11.66 -13.62
CA TRP A 244 13.89 -11.03 -14.36
C TRP A 244 14.28 -11.87 -15.57
N ARG A 245 14.54 -11.21 -16.70
CA ARG A 245 15.12 -11.86 -17.88
C ARG A 245 16.24 -11.03 -18.49
N ASN A 246 17.19 -11.71 -19.11
CA ASN A 246 18.18 -11.09 -19.99
C ASN A 246 17.54 -10.82 -21.35
N GLN A 247 16.96 -9.64 -21.50
CA GLN A 247 16.27 -9.22 -22.72
C GLN A 247 17.27 -8.85 -23.81
N ALA A 248 17.13 -9.47 -24.97
CA ALA A 248 17.88 -9.09 -26.15
C ALA A 248 17.39 -7.74 -26.71
N PHE A 249 18.33 -6.84 -27.04
CA PHE A 249 18.06 -5.50 -27.58
C PHE A 249 19.20 -5.01 -28.49
N GLY A 250 19.05 -3.83 -29.08
CA GLY A 250 20.02 -3.23 -30.02
C GLY A 250 19.91 -3.79 -31.44
N PRO A 251 20.75 -3.30 -32.38
CA PRO A 251 20.81 -3.82 -33.75
C PRO A 251 21.02 -5.33 -33.74
N ASP A 252 20.22 -6.04 -34.54
CA ASP A 252 20.20 -7.51 -34.67
C ASP A 252 20.06 -8.27 -33.34
N HIS A 253 19.48 -7.63 -32.31
CA HIS A 253 19.37 -8.21 -30.97
C HIS A 253 20.72 -8.65 -30.40
N SER A 254 21.81 -7.95 -30.75
CA SER A 254 23.17 -8.31 -30.35
C SER A 254 23.49 -8.03 -28.87
N LEU A 255 22.76 -7.12 -28.23
CA LEU A 255 23.00 -6.71 -26.84
C LEU A 255 22.05 -7.39 -25.86
N ARG A 256 22.42 -7.45 -24.58
CA ARG A 256 21.60 -8.02 -23.49
C ARG A 256 21.44 -7.01 -22.37
N ARG A 257 20.20 -6.82 -21.89
CA ARG A 257 19.90 -6.01 -20.70
C ARG A 257 19.09 -6.83 -19.71
N LYS A 258 19.37 -6.68 -18.42
CA LYS A 258 18.53 -7.26 -17.38
C LYS A 258 17.23 -6.45 -17.32
N GLN A 259 16.09 -7.10 -17.54
CA GLN A 259 14.78 -6.44 -17.56
C GLN A 259 13.82 -7.18 -16.63
N TRP A 260 13.19 -6.44 -15.73
CA TRP A 260 12.12 -6.94 -14.89
C TRP A 260 10.83 -7.02 -15.73
N ILE A 261 10.16 -8.16 -15.68
CA ILE A 261 8.86 -8.37 -16.31
C ILE A 261 7.82 -8.41 -15.20
N PRO A 262 6.88 -7.45 -15.17
CA PRO A 262 5.91 -7.37 -14.10
C PRO A 262 4.99 -8.59 -14.10
N PRO A 263 4.48 -8.98 -12.92
CA PRO A 263 3.42 -9.97 -12.81
C PRO A 263 2.13 -9.46 -13.49
N PHE A 264 1.25 -10.39 -13.82
CA PHE A 264 -0.06 -10.07 -14.38
C PHE A 264 -1.12 -11.10 -13.96
N VAL A 265 -2.39 -10.71 -14.02
CA VAL A 265 -3.50 -11.55 -13.56
C VAL A 265 -4.25 -12.15 -14.73
N LYS A 266 -4.43 -13.48 -14.77
CA LYS A 266 -5.26 -14.16 -15.77
C LYS A 266 -6.63 -14.53 -15.20
N GLY A 267 -7.60 -14.73 -16.10
CA GLY A 267 -8.97 -15.13 -15.79
C GLY A 267 -9.98 -13.99 -16.00
N PRO A 268 -11.30 -14.30 -16.06
CA PRO A 268 -12.36 -13.31 -16.20
C PRO A 268 -12.33 -12.25 -15.08
N ALA A 269 -12.49 -10.97 -15.46
CA ALA A 269 -12.37 -9.82 -14.54
C ALA A 269 -13.39 -9.85 -13.39
N ASN A 270 -14.56 -10.44 -13.61
CA ASN A 270 -15.66 -10.52 -12.64
C ASN A 270 -15.50 -11.64 -11.60
N LEU A 271 -14.45 -12.45 -11.66
CA LEU A 271 -14.22 -13.56 -10.73
C LEU A 271 -13.25 -13.17 -9.61
N PRO A 272 -13.28 -13.83 -8.43
CA PRO A 272 -12.37 -13.51 -7.34
C PRO A 272 -10.90 -13.79 -7.72
N LEU A 273 -9.98 -12.93 -7.30
CA LEU A 273 -8.55 -13.18 -7.40
C LEU A 273 -8.12 -14.12 -6.27
N ILE A 274 -7.70 -15.34 -6.63
CA ILE A 274 -7.19 -16.29 -5.66
C ILE A 274 -5.67 -16.14 -5.58
N HIS A 275 -5.18 -15.89 -4.37
CA HIS A 275 -3.78 -16.05 -3.99
C HIS A 275 -3.59 -17.49 -3.49
N LYS A 276 -2.80 -18.30 -4.21
CA LYS A 276 -2.40 -19.65 -3.80
C LYS A 276 -0.89 -19.66 -3.64
N GLU A 277 -0.39 -20.32 -2.59
CA GLU A 277 1.00 -20.75 -2.57
C GLU A 277 1.24 -21.65 -3.79
N THR A 278 2.17 -21.25 -4.64
CA THR A 278 2.46 -22.00 -5.86
C THR A 278 3.37 -23.18 -5.54
N VAL A 279 2.83 -24.39 -5.57
CA VAL A 279 3.62 -25.63 -5.51
C VAL A 279 4.41 -25.78 -6.81
N ARG A 280 5.75 -25.65 -6.75
CA ARG A 280 6.63 -25.98 -7.88
C ARG A 280 6.97 -27.47 -7.84
N ILE A 281 6.37 -28.24 -8.75
CA ILE A 281 6.78 -29.63 -9.00
C ILE A 281 8.07 -29.59 -9.84
N TRP A 282 9.21 -29.93 -9.23
CA TRP A 282 10.44 -30.20 -9.97
C TRP A 282 10.24 -31.49 -10.79
N ARG A 283 10.22 -31.38 -12.12
CA ARG A 283 10.44 -32.55 -12.99
C ARG A 283 11.96 -32.70 -13.15
N ARG A 284 12.46 -33.88 -12.75
CA ARG A 284 13.86 -34.31 -12.95
C ARG A 284 14.18 -34.46 -14.42
#